data_AF-A0AAE0AP75-F1
#
_entry.id   AF-A0AAE0AP75-F1
#
_cell.length_a   1.000
_cell.length_b   1.000
_cell.length_c   1.000
_cell.angle_alpha   90.00
_cell.angle_beta   90.00
_cell.angle_gamma   90.00
#
_symmetry.space_group_name_H-M   'P 1'
#
loop_
_entity.id
_entity.type
_entity.pdbx_description
1 polymer ?
#
loop_
_entity_poly.entity_id
_entity_poly.type
_entity_poly.pdbx_seq_one_letter_code
_entity_poly.pdbx_strand_id
1 'polypeptide(L)'
;MSDSIGEILKGIWCYFDKALPVVPLYKKEHQQYHDVVLENVSPSTIYGAEHLLRLFVKLPELLAYVNIEEETLIRLQQKLIYFLKFLRKNHNTFFLSAYDGSKVSHGKAQGKDD
;
A
#
# COMPACT_ATOMS: atom_id res chain seq x y z
N MET A 1 -2.99 12.65 -24.64
CA MET A 1 -2.49 13.16 -23.33
C MET A 1 -2.87 12.24 -22.16
N SER A 2 -3.99 11.52 -22.25
CA SER A 2 -4.48 10.52 -21.28
C SER A 2 -3.61 9.26 -21.16
N ASP A 3 -2.92 8.86 -22.23
CA ASP A 3 -2.21 7.58 -22.29
C ASP A 3 -1.07 7.50 -21.26
N SER A 4 -0.31 8.59 -21.10
CA SER A 4 0.81 8.66 -20.17
C SER A 4 0.44 8.65 -18.69
N ILE A 5 -0.82 8.93 -18.32
CA ILE A 5 -1.27 8.85 -16.92
C ILE A 5 -1.78 7.43 -16.64
N GLY A 6 -2.53 6.86 -17.59
CA GLY A 6 -3.00 5.48 -17.50
C GLY A 6 -1.84 4.49 -17.37
N GLU A 7 -0.76 4.69 -18.13
CA GLU A 7 0.46 3.87 -18.05
C GLU A 7 1.14 3.95 -16.69
N ILE A 8 1.26 5.16 -16.13
CA ILE A 8 1.86 5.35 -14.80
C ILE A 8 1.01 4.68 -13.72
N LEU A 9 -0.31 4.86 -13.78
CA LEU A 9 -1.23 4.22 -12.83
C LEU A 9 -1.17 2.69 -12.94
N LYS A 10 -1.13 2.15 -14.16
CA LYS A 10 -0.97 0.71 -14.40
C LYS A 10 0.37 0.19 -13.87
N GLY A 11 1.44 0.97 -14.03
CA GLY A 11 2.76 0.67 -13.49
C GLY A 11 2.76 0.62 -11.95
N ILE A 12 2.17 1.62 -11.31
CA ILE A 12 2.01 1.68 -9.85
C ILE A 12 1.18 0.49 -9.35
N TRP A 13 0.07 0.15 -10.02
CA TRP A 13 -0.79 -0.98 -9.66
C TRP A 13 -0.05 -2.32 -9.74
N CYS A 14 0.59 -2.58 -10.88
CA CYS A 14 1.37 -3.79 -11.09
C CYS A 14 2.51 -3.90 -10.07
N TYR A 15 3.15 -2.78 -9.75
CA TYR A 15 4.21 -2.76 -8.75
C TYR A 15 3.67 -3.01 -7.35
N PHE A 16 2.53 -2.41 -6.99
CA PHE A 16 1.89 -2.64 -5.69
C PHE A 16 1.57 -4.12 -5.48
N ASP A 17 0.96 -4.78 -6.47
CA ASP A 17 0.60 -6.20 -6.39
C ASP A 17 1.82 -7.12 -6.24
N LYS A 18 2.93 -6.79 -6.90
CA LYS A 18 4.16 -7.58 -6.83
C LYS A 18 5.01 -7.27 -5.61
N ALA A 19 5.00 -6.03 -5.15
CA ALA A 19 5.86 -5.55 -4.08
C ALA A 19 5.26 -5.78 -2.70
N LEU A 20 3.95 -5.99 -2.57
CA LEU A 20 3.33 -6.12 -1.24
C LEU A 20 3.94 -7.19 -0.32
N PRO A 21 4.38 -8.37 -0.82
CA PRO A 21 5.09 -9.34 0.03
C PRO A 21 6.46 -8.85 0.55
N VAL A 22 7.05 -7.86 -0.13
CA VAL A 22 8.43 -7.38 0.05
C VAL A 22 8.50 -5.99 0.68
N VAL A 23 7.43 -5.19 0.54
CA VAL A 23 7.22 -3.92 1.23
C VAL A 23 7.18 -4.19 2.73
N PRO A 24 7.70 -3.30 3.59
CA PRO A 24 7.69 -3.49 5.05
C PRO A 24 6.25 -3.53 5.58
N LEU A 25 5.68 -4.72 5.61
CA LEU A 25 4.55 -5.07 6.45
C LEU A 25 5.09 -5.27 7.87
N TYR A 26 4.37 -4.78 8.87
CA TYR A 26 4.69 -5.12 10.25
C TYR A 26 4.39 -6.60 10.48
N LYS A 27 5.03 -7.23 11.48
CA LYS A 27 4.89 -8.67 11.77
C LYS A 27 3.43 -9.17 11.81
N LYS A 28 2.51 -8.35 12.34
CA LYS A 28 1.07 -8.67 12.40
C LYS A 28 0.39 -8.63 11.03
N GLU A 29 0.80 -7.71 10.16
CA GLU A 29 0.25 -7.57 8.81
C GLU A 29 0.72 -8.68 7.87
N HIS A 30 1.89 -9.29 8.12
CA HIS A 30 2.33 -10.48 7.39
C HIS A 30 1.39 -11.66 7.58
N GLN A 31 0.93 -11.92 8.81
CA GLN A 31 -0.05 -12.99 9.05
C GLN A 31 -1.38 -12.67 8.34
N GLN A 32 -1.87 -11.44 8.46
CA GLN A 32 -3.07 -11.00 7.76
C GLN A 32 -2.95 -11.15 6.23
N TYR A 33 -1.78 -10.86 5.66
CA TYR A 33 -1.54 -11.04 4.23
C TYR A 33 -1.75 -12.50 3.82
N HIS A 34 -1.15 -13.46 4.55
CA HIS A 34 -1.33 -14.89 4.25
C HIS A 34 -2.78 -15.37 4.43
N ASP A 35 -3.52 -14.78 5.36
CA ASP A 35 -4.90 -15.18 5.64
C ASP A 35 -5.91 -14.60 4.61
N VAL A 36 -5.63 -13.43 4.04
CA VAL A 36 -6.58 -12.66 3.21
C VAL A 36 -6.22 -12.67 1.72
N VAL A 37 -4.92 -12.74 1.37
CA VAL A 37 -4.47 -12.80 -0.02
C VAL A 37 -4.40 -14.25 -0.48
N LEU A 38 -5.53 -14.74 -1.02
CA LEU A 38 -5.64 -16.06 -1.64
C LEU A 38 -5.17 -16.01 -3.12
N GLU A 39 -4.95 -17.17 -3.73
CA GLU A 39 -4.32 -17.33 -5.06
C GLU A 39 -4.93 -16.49 -6.20
N ASN A 40 -6.18 -16.03 -6.07
CA ASN A 40 -6.89 -15.25 -7.10
C ASN A 40 -7.27 -13.82 -6.67
N VAL A 41 -6.75 -13.31 -5.55
CA VAL A 41 -7.06 -11.94 -5.09
C VAL A 41 -5.85 -11.04 -5.23
N SER A 42 -6.01 -9.96 -6.01
CA SER A 42 -4.98 -8.94 -6.16
C SER A 42 -4.84 -8.14 -4.85
N PRO A 43 -3.63 -7.95 -4.31
CA PRO A 43 -3.47 -7.16 -3.09
C PRO A 43 -3.99 -5.72 -3.20
N SER A 44 -3.97 -5.12 -4.40
CA SER A 44 -4.57 -3.81 -4.65
C SER A 44 -6.08 -3.72 -4.39
N THR A 45 -6.80 -4.85 -4.31
CA THR A 45 -8.23 -4.87 -3.97
C THR A 45 -8.49 -5.01 -2.48
N ILE A 46 -7.48 -5.38 -1.69
CA ILE A 46 -7.59 -5.61 -0.24
C ILE A 46 -7.03 -4.42 0.53
N TYR A 47 -5.88 -3.89 0.08
CA TYR A 47 -5.13 -2.87 0.79
C TYR A 47 -5.37 -1.47 0.24
N GLY A 48 -5.42 -0.49 1.14
CA GLY A 48 -5.81 0.88 0.84
C GLY A 48 -4.65 1.86 0.65
N ALA A 49 -4.97 3.15 0.82
CA ALA A 49 -4.04 4.25 0.59
C ALA A 49 -2.80 4.23 1.50
N GLU A 50 -2.90 3.66 2.70
CA GLU A 50 -1.82 3.57 3.68
C GLU A 50 -0.68 2.67 3.20
N HIS A 51 -1.02 1.48 2.71
CA HIS A 51 -0.06 0.56 2.11
C HIS A 51 0.48 1.12 0.80
N LEU A 52 -0.36 1.81 0.02
CA LEU A 52 0.09 2.48 -1.19
C LEU A 52 1.19 3.51 -0.88
N LEU A 53 1.08 4.29 0.20
CA LEU A 53 2.13 5.23 0.60
C LEU A 53 3.46 4.53 0.96
N ARG A 54 3.44 3.32 1.54
CA ARG A 54 4.66 2.56 1.81
C ARG A 54 5.40 2.19 0.53
N LEU A 55 4.67 1.97 -0.57
CA LEU A 55 5.25 1.77 -1.89
C LEU A 55 6.09 2.98 -2.33
N PHE A 56 5.59 4.21 -2.09
CA PHE A 56 6.31 5.44 -2.46
C PHE A 56 7.63 5.62 -1.70
N VAL A 57 7.81 4.98 -0.53
CA VAL A 57 9.09 4.96 0.18
C VAL A 57 10.10 4.03 -0.50
N LYS A 58 9.63 2.93 -1.11
CA LYS A 58 10.46 1.95 -1.83
C LYS A 58 10.63 2.25 -3.32
N LEU A 59 9.77 3.07 -3.88
CA LEU A 59 9.77 3.41 -5.30
C LEU A 59 11.09 4.04 -5.78
N PRO A 60 11.76 4.95 -5.04
CA PRO A 60 13.05 5.50 -5.47
C PRO A 60 14.14 4.45 -5.60
N GLU A 61 14.18 3.49 -4.66
CA GLU A 61 15.11 2.36 -4.69
C GLU A 61 14.86 1.50 -5.93
N LEU A 62 13.59 1.22 -6.26
CA LEU A 62 13.24 0.47 -7.47
C LEU A 62 13.63 1.22 -8.76
N LEU A 63 13.31 2.51 -8.84
CA LEU A 63 13.57 3.33 -10.02
C LEU A 63 15.08 3.42 -10.32
N ALA A 64 15.94 3.31 -9.31
CA ALA A 64 17.39 3.28 -9.49
C ALA A 64 17.88 2.04 -10.25
N TYR A 65 17.15 0.92 -10.23
CA TYR A 65 17.48 -0.29 -10.98
C TYR A 65 16.97 -0.28 -12.43
N VAL A 66 16.16 0.73 -12.80
CA VAL A 66 15.59 0.85 -14.14
C VAL A 66 16.36 1.93 -14.90
N ASN A 67 16.85 1.59 -16.09
CA ASN A 67 17.56 2.56 -16.94
C ASN A 67 16.56 3.48 -17.65
N ILE A 68 16.10 4.53 -16.95
CA ILE A 68 15.17 5.55 -17.46
C ILE A 68 15.97 6.79 -17.85
N GLU A 69 15.65 7.36 -19.01
CA GLU A 69 16.20 8.66 -19.43
C GLU A 69 15.88 9.77 -18.41
N GLU A 70 16.85 10.64 -18.15
CA GLU A 70 16.77 11.67 -17.10
C GLU A 70 15.55 12.59 -17.25
N GLU A 71 15.27 13.07 -18.46
CA GLU A 71 14.12 13.96 -18.71
C GLU A 71 12.79 13.24 -18.40
N THR A 72 12.68 11.97 -18.82
CA THR A 72 11.52 11.12 -18.55
C THR A 72 11.36 10.86 -17.06
N LEU A 73 12.46 10.61 -16.35
CA LEU A 73 12.47 10.40 -14.89
C LEU A 73 12.00 11.65 -14.14
N ILE A 74 12.47 12.84 -14.53
CA ILE A 74 12.05 14.11 -13.92
C ILE A 74 10.53 14.31 -14.10
N ARG A 75 10.01 14.08 -15.31
CA ARG A 75 8.56 14.18 -15.59
C ARG A 75 7.74 13.18 -14.79
N LEU A 76 8.23 11.95 -14.63
CA LEU A 76 7.60 10.93 -13.79
C LEU A 76 7.57 11.37 -12.31
N GLN A 77 8.71 11.82 -11.78
CA GLN A 77 8.81 12.31 -10.40
C GLN A 77 7.84 13.46 -10.13
N GLN A 78 7.72 14.42 -11.05
CA GLN A 78 6.75 15.51 -10.92
C GLN A 78 5.32 14.98 -10.78
N LYS A 79 4.91 14.04 -11.64
CA LYS A 79 3.57 13.42 -11.58
C LYS A 79 3.35 12.66 -10.26
N LEU A 80 4.34 11.92 -9.79
CA LEU A 80 4.29 11.22 -8.49
C LEU A 80 4.15 12.21 -7.33
N ILE A 81 4.87 13.34 -7.36
CA ILE A 81 4.75 14.41 -6.37
C ILE A 81 3.35 15.02 -6.40
N TYR A 82 2.77 15.27 -7.58
CA TYR A 82 1.39 15.76 -7.68
C TYR A 82 0.39 14.78 -7.07
N PHE A 83 0.57 13.47 -7.30
CA PHE A 83 -0.25 12.44 -6.70
C PHE A 83 -0.14 12.41 -5.16
N LEU A 84 1.06 12.50 -4.61
CA LEU A 84 1.26 12.59 -3.15
C LEU A 84 0.64 13.86 -2.55
N LYS A 85 0.74 15.00 -3.25
CA LYS A 85 0.07 16.24 -2.84
C LYS A 85 -1.45 16.09 -2.85
N PHE A 86 -2.00 15.36 -3.82
CA PHE A 86 -3.42 15.03 -3.88
C PHE A 86 -3.85 14.17 -2.68
N LEU A 87 -3.11 13.12 -2.34
CA LEU A 87 -3.41 12.29 -1.17
C LEU A 87 -3.39 13.12 0.12
N ARG A 88 -2.38 13.97 0.30
CA ARG A 88 -2.29 14.87 1.46
C ARG A 88 -3.48 15.83 1.56
N LYS A 89 -3.90 16.42 0.44
CA LYS A 89 -5.04 17.35 0.41
C LYS A 89 -6.35 16.66 0.83
N ASN A 90 -6.48 15.38 0.51
CA ASN A 90 -7.67 14.57 0.77
C ASN A 90 -7.46 13.57 1.92
N HIS A 91 -6.56 13.87 2.86
CA HIS A 91 -6.13 12.89 3.86
C HIS A 91 -7.28 12.39 4.73
N ASN A 92 -8.23 13.25 5.08
CA ASN A 92 -9.41 12.88 5.87
C ASN A 92 -10.34 11.87 5.17
N THR A 93 -10.23 11.73 3.85
CA THR A 93 -11.02 10.76 3.07
C THR A 93 -10.29 9.44 2.89
N PHE A 94 -8.97 9.46 2.78
CA PHE A 94 -8.16 8.30 2.43
C PHE A 94 -7.47 7.62 3.62
N PHE A 95 -7.31 8.32 4.75
CA PHE A 95 -6.60 7.83 5.94
C PHE A 95 -7.51 7.87 7.16
N LEU A 96 -7.39 6.84 8.00
CA LEU A 96 -8.11 6.78 9.26
C LEU A 96 -7.51 7.77 10.26
N SER A 97 -8.36 8.41 11.05
CA SER A 97 -7.92 9.28 12.16
C SER A 97 -7.39 8.48 13.35
N ALA A 98 -7.87 7.25 13.53
CA ALA A 98 -7.42 6.30 14.52
C ALA A 98 -7.75 4.86 14.06
N TYR A 99 -6.89 3.92 14.43
CA TYR A 99 -7.22 2.50 14.31
C TYR A 99 -7.87 2.01 15.59
N ASP A 100 -8.90 1.17 15.45
CA ASP A 100 -9.49 0.50 16.59
C ASP A 100 -8.47 -0.55 17.10
N GLY A 101 -8.05 -0.42 18.36
CA GLY A 101 -7.14 -1.38 18.98
C GLY A 101 -7.78 -2.76 18.93
N SER A 102 -7.03 -3.79 18.51
CA SER A 102 -7.52 -5.16 18.41
C SER A 102 -8.31 -5.50 19.68
N LYS A 103 -9.63 -5.70 19.55
CA LYS A 103 -10.45 -6.20 20.67
C LYS A 103 -9.88 -7.58 20.98
N VAL A 104 -9.02 -7.69 21.99
CA VAL A 104 -8.66 -8.98 22.56
C VAL A 104 -9.94 -9.48 23.18
N SER A 105 -10.65 -10.34 22.46
CA SER A 105 -11.76 -11.12 23.03
C SER A 105 -11.17 -11.97 24.14
N HIS A 106 -11.13 -11.43 25.36
CA HIS A 106 -10.93 -12.22 26.56
C HIS A 106 -12.15 -13.12 26.71
N GLY A 107 -12.10 -14.29 26.09
CA GLY A 107 -12.90 -15.42 26.50
C GLY A 107 -12.49 -15.80 27.92
N LYS A 108 -13.12 -15.19 28.92
CA LYS A 108 -13.12 -15.74 30.27
C LYS A 108 -14.16 -16.86 30.32
N ALA A 109 -13.74 -18.04 29.89
CA ALA A 109 -14.34 -19.30 30.29
C ALA A 109 -13.56 -19.83 31.50
N GLN A 110 -14.18 -19.78 32.67
CA GLN A 110 -13.91 -20.57 33.88
C GLN A 110 -14.86 -20.03 34.95
N GLY A 111 -15.69 -20.80 35.63
CA GLY A 111 -15.77 -22.25 35.84
C GLY A 111 -16.53 -22.37 37.15
N LYS A 112 -17.61 -23.14 37.18
CA LYS A 112 -18.23 -23.58 38.44
C LYS A 112 -17.18 -24.37 39.21
N ASP A 113 -16.98 -24.03 40.47
CA ASP A 113 -16.56 -24.95 41.52
C ASP A 113 -17.39 -24.60 42.77
N ASP A 114 -17.68 -25.64 43.55
CA ASP A 114 -18.85 -25.87 44.43
C ASP A 114 -19.19 -24.84 45.53
#